data_AF-A0A163YDC0-F1
#
_entry.id   AF-A0A163YDC0-F1
#
_cell.length_a   1.000
_cell.length_b   1.000
_cell.length_c   1.000
_cell.angle_alpha   90.00
_cell.angle_beta   90.00
_cell.angle_gamma   90.00
#
_symmetry.space_group_name_H-M   'P 1'
#
loop_
_entity.id
_entity.type
_entity.pdbx_description
1 polymer ?
#
loop_
_entity_poly.entity_id
_entity_poly.type
_entity_poly.pdbx_seq_one_letter_code
_entity_poly.pdbx_strand_id
1 'polypeptide(L)' 'MTVDELRQDLSQRIGRPVELLLTRDGEAVIELADLYQPSPAGFGGRLHLRDGTAMSWELWLEDGDSWNFHTASFTE' A
#
# COMPACT_ATOMS: atom_id res chain seq x y z
N MET A 1 4.45 9.13 10.22
CA MET A 1 3.64 8.02 9.71
C MET A 1 4.26 6.73 10.20
N THR A 2 3.49 5.87 10.84
CA THR A 2 3.83 4.49 11.21
C THR A 2 3.16 3.52 10.25
N VAL A 3 3.53 2.23 10.30
CA VAL A 3 2.88 1.18 9.48
C VAL A 3 1.39 1.06 9.82
N ASP A 4 1.01 1.20 11.10
CA ASP A 4 -0.39 1.18 11.52
C ASP A 4 -1.20 2.38 10.99
N GLU A 5 -0.61 3.58 11.03
CA GLU A 5 -1.24 4.79 10.45
C GLU A 5 -1.44 4.63 8.94
N LEU A 6 -0.45 4.09 8.23
CA LEU A 6 -0.56 3.81 6.80
C LEU A 6 -1.62 2.74 6.52
N ARG A 7 -1.69 1.68 7.33
CA ARG A 7 -2.74 0.65 7.20
C ARG A 7 -4.13 1.24 7.34
N GLN A 8 -4.31 2.17 8.29
CA GLN A 8 -5.58 2.86 8.49
C GLN A 8 -5.92 3.76 7.30
N ASP A 9 -4.95 4.53 6.79
CA ASP A 9 -5.12 5.37 5.60
C ASP A 9 -5.50 4.55 4.36
N LEU A 10 -4.79 3.45 4.10
CA LEU A 10 -5.10 2.52 3.01
C LEU A 10 -6.50 1.91 3.16
N SER A 11 -6.89 1.54 4.38
CA SER A 11 -8.24 1.03 4.64
C SER A 11 -9.32 2.04 4.28
N GLN A 12 -9.08 3.33 4.55
CA GLN A 12 -10.00 4.42 4.20
C GLN A 12 -10.05 4.64 2.69
N ARG A 13 -8.90 4.66 2.01
CA ARG A 13 -8.82 4.85 0.55
C ARG A 13 -9.47 3.72 -0.24
N ILE A 14 -9.29 2.48 0.21
CA ILE A 14 -9.85 1.28 -0.43
C ILE A 14 -11.32 1.09 -0.05
N GLY A 15 -11.77 1.68 1.06
CA GLY A 15 -13.10 1.49 1.60
C GLY A 15 -13.32 0.12 2.26
N ARG A 16 -12.23 -0.64 2.50
CA ARG A 16 -12.27 -1.97 3.13
C ARG A 16 -11.13 -2.12 4.15
N PRO A 17 -11.35 -2.82 5.28
CA PRO A 17 -10.31 -3.01 6.28
C PRO A 17 -9.13 -3.81 5.73
N VAL A 18 -7.94 -3.20 5.79
CA VAL A 18 -6.68 -3.89 5.54
C VAL A 18 -6.31 -4.72 6.76
N GLU A 19 -6.11 -6.02 6.56
CA GLU A 19 -5.70 -6.97 7.59
C GLU A 19 -4.17 -7.01 7.71
N LEU A 20 -3.48 -7.19 6.57
CA LEU A 20 -2.03 -7.32 6.49
C LEU A 20 -1.43 -6.37 5.45
N LEU A 21 -0.29 -5.76 5.81
CA LEU A 21 0.58 -5.01 4.92
C LEU A 21 1.84 -5.82 4.64
N LEU A 22 2.18 -5.94 3.36
CA LEU A 22 3.29 -6.74 2.89
C LEU A 22 4.18 -5.92 1.94
N THR A 23 5.47 -6.26 1.89
CA THR A 23 6.39 -5.74 0.88
C THR A 23 5.96 -6.19 -0.51
N ARG A 24 6.59 -5.63 -1.56
CA ARG A 24 6.35 -6.04 -2.95
C ARG A 24 6.65 -7.52 -3.19
N ASP A 25 7.52 -8.11 -2.38
CA ASP A 25 7.92 -9.52 -2.44
C ASP A 25 6.99 -10.42 -1.60
N GLY A 26 6.04 -9.83 -0.85
CA GLY A 26 5.08 -10.56 -0.02
C GLY A 26 5.56 -10.84 1.41
N GLU A 27 6.61 -10.15 1.86
CA GLU A 27 7.12 -10.26 3.22
C GLU A 27 6.39 -9.30 4.17
N ALA A 28 6.40 -9.59 5.48
CA ALA A 28 5.79 -8.70 6.47
C ALA A 28 6.56 -7.38 6.54
N VAL A 29 5.84 -6.26 6.46
CA VAL A 29 6.42 -4.92 6.62
C VAL A 29 6.75 -4.69 8.08
N ILE A 30 8.00 -4.31 8.37
CA ILE A 30 8.43 -3.92 9.71
C ILE A 30 8.48 -2.39 9.80
N GLU A 31 9.00 -1.75 8.76
CA GLU A 31 9.17 -0.31 8.68
C GLU A 31 8.64 0.26 7.36
N LEU A 32 8.27 1.54 7.35
CA LEU A 32 7.83 2.20 6.11
C LEU A 32 8.92 2.24 5.03
N ALA A 33 10.19 2.13 5.41
CA ALA A 33 11.31 2.05 4.49
C ALA A 33 11.23 0.80 3.59
N ASP A 34 10.63 -0.30 4.08
CA ASP A 34 10.45 -1.54 3.32
C ASP A 34 9.46 -1.38 2.15
N LEU A 35 8.60 -0.35 2.23
CA LEU A 35 7.61 0.00 1.23
C LEU A 35 8.08 1.10 0.29
N TYR A 36 9.19 1.77 0.62
CA TYR A 36 9.64 2.93 -0.14
C TYR A 36 10.15 2.52 -1.52
N GLN A 37 9.75 3.29 -2.53
CA GLN A 37 10.23 3.18 -3.90
C GLN A 37 10.78 4.53 -4.37
N PRO A 38 11.97 4.56 -5.01
CA PRO A 38 12.60 5.81 -5.41
C PRO A 38 12.03 6.43 -6.69
N SER A 39 11.38 5.64 -7.56
CA SER A 39 10.88 6.12 -8.86
C SER A 39 9.68 5.29 -9.35
N PRO A 40 8.47 5.88 -9.47
CA PRO A 40 8.08 7.20 -8.97
C PRO A 40 8.25 7.27 -7.45
N ALA A 41 8.69 8.43 -6.92
CA ALA A 41 8.93 8.59 -5.49
C ALA A 41 7.64 8.36 -4.69
N GLY A 42 7.64 7.35 -3.83
CA GLY A 42 6.43 6.95 -3.13
C GLY A 42 6.59 5.70 -2.28
N PHE A 43 5.47 5.05 -2.02
CA PHE A 43 5.35 3.80 -1.30
C PHE A 43 4.53 2.81 -2.10
N GLY A 44 4.87 1.53 -2.01
CA GLY A 44 4.09 0.50 -2.67
C GLY A 44 4.40 -0.87 -2.10
N GLY A 45 3.43 -1.76 -2.23
CA GLY A 45 3.54 -3.10 -1.68
C GLY A 45 2.34 -3.95 -2.02
N ARG A 46 2.15 -5.00 -1.24
CA ARG A 46 0.94 -5.82 -1.27
C ARG A 46 0.16 -5.61 0.01
N LEU A 47 -1.12 -5.89 -0.05
CA LEU A 47 -1.96 -5.92 1.13
C LEU A 47 -3.00 -7.03 1.01
N HIS A 48 -3.40 -7.56 2.16
CA HIS A 48 -4.56 -8.44 2.27
C HIS A 48 -5.66 -7.69 3.00
N LEU A 49 -6.85 -7.74 2.42
CA LEU A 49 -8.07 -7.26 3.04
C LEU A 49 -8.66 -8.35 3.92
N ARG A 50 -9.45 -7.92 4.92
CA ARG A 50 -10.13 -8.83 5.86
C ARG A 50 -11.15 -9.77 5.20
N ASP A 51 -11.56 -9.47 3.97
CA ASP A 51 -12.45 -10.33 3.17
C ASP A 51 -11.69 -11.44 2.43
N GLY A 52 -10.36 -11.53 2.61
CA GLY A 52 -9.49 -12.49 1.94
C GLY A 52 -8.92 -12.00 0.61
N THR A 53 -9.30 -10.82 0.12
CA THR A 53 -8.78 -10.26 -1.13
C THR A 53 -7.31 -9.84 -0.96
N ALA A 54 -6.45 -10.31 -1.86
CA ALA A 54 -5.09 -9.82 -2.00
C ALA A 54 -4.97 -8.85 -3.19
N MET A 55 -4.22 -7.76 -3.00
CA MET A 55 -3.96 -6.78 -4.06
C MET A 55 -2.60 -6.09 -3.89
N SER A 56 -2.07 -5.58 -4.99
CA SER A 56 -0.97 -4.61 -4.97
C SER A 56 -1.51 -3.20 -4.83
N TRP A 57 -0.72 -2.34 -4.19
CA TRP A 57 -1.05 -0.93 -4.02
C TRP A 57 0.18 -0.05 -4.21
N GLU A 58 -0.03 1.16 -4.69
CA GLU A 58 1.00 2.17 -4.88
C GLU A 58 0.45 3.55 -4.51
N LEU A 59 1.29 4.33 -3.84
CA LEU A 59 1.03 5.71 -3.42
C LEU A 59 2.26 6.53 -3.78
N TRP A 60 2.16 7.43 -4.76
CA TRP A 60 3.30 8.22 -5.21
C TRP A 60 2.95 9.69 -5.38
N LEU A 61 3.98 10.53 -5.28
CA LEU A 61 3.87 11.95 -5.61
C LEU A 61 3.99 12.12 -7.12
N GLU A 62 3.02 12.81 -7.71
CA GLU A 62 3.11 13.34 -9.07
C GLU A 62 3.49 14.82 -9.02
N ASP A 63 4.10 15.31 -10.11
CA ASP A 63 4.55 16.69 -10.24
C ASP A 63 3.40 17.66 -9.95
N GLY A 64 3.57 18.49 -8.89
CA GLY A 64 2.56 19.45 -8.44
C GLY A 64 1.87 19.12 -7.11
N ASP A 65 2.56 18.45 -6.18
CA ASP A 65 2.11 18.14 -4.81
C ASP A 65 0.86 17.24 -4.71
N SER A 66 0.54 16.52 -5.79
CA SER A 66 -0.61 15.62 -5.83
C SER A 66 -0.19 14.18 -5.53
N TRP A 67 -0.81 13.56 -4.52
CA TRP A 67 -0.63 12.15 -4.21
C TRP A 67 -1.57 11.29 -5.04
N ASN A 68 -1.02 10.46 -5.90
CA ASN A 68 -1.75 9.46 -6.64
C ASN A 68 -1.79 8.14 -5.87
N PHE A 69 -2.93 7.47 -5.93
CA PHE A 69 -3.15 6.18 -5.29
C PHE A 69 -3.72 5.19 -6.31
N HIS A 70 -3.10 4.03 -6.39
CA HIS A 70 -3.54 2.95 -7.26
C HIS A 70 -3.57 1.62 -6.52
N THR A 71 -4.54 0.78 -6.90
CA THR A 71 -4.65 -0.61 -6.44
C THR A 71 -4.98 -1.51 -7.60
N ALA A 72 -4.37 -2.68 -7.64
CA ALA A 72 -4.67 -3.71 -8.61
C ALA A 72 -4.85 -5.05 -7.89
N SER A 73 -6.01 -5.69 -8.09
CA SER A 73 -6.26 -7.04 -7.60
C SER A 73 -5.37 -8.03 -8.34
N PHE A 74 -4.90 -9.06 -7.64
CA PHE A 74 -4.31 -10.24 -8.30
C PHE A 74 -5.45 -11.04 -8.94
N THR A 75 -5.85 -10.67 -10.16
CA THR A 75 -6.71 -11.51 -11.00
C THR A 75 -5.88 -12.69 -11.50
N GLU A 76 -6.31 -13.91 -11.16
CA GLU A 76 -5.83 -15.16 -11.77
C GLU A 76 -6.10 -15.20 -13.29
#